data_AF-A0A0C3CD85-F1
#
_entry.id   AF-A0A0C3CD85-F1
#
_cell.length_a   1.000
_cell.length_b   1.000
_cell.length_c   1.000
_cell.angle_alpha   90.00
_cell.angle_beta   90.00
_cell.angle_gamma   90.00
#
_symmetry.space_group_name_H-M   'P 1'
#
loop_
_entity.id
_entity.type
_entity.pdbx_description
1 polymer ?
#
loop_
_entity_poly.entity_id
_entity_poly.type
_entity_poly.pdbx_seq_one_letter_code
_entity_poly.pdbx_strand_id
1 'polypeptide(L)'
;MRNTRFLLAAGLSTAIPYVVGTSQPQSRDVSPDPYSCSNIVIDIVNQTDIDFYASCSDFSEDILFFIDHNFTGPFELPKIKSVPEISSGYLGPDLSGSDRIDDGVTSVSMPDLVNVTSGGVLFGYIKNLTSISFPNLSLITKDFVIFGDTQLSNVSLPSLEFVTGGVLLNGELDNISLPKLKSVAYMRVESTGSLDCVALGKSLFSLVFTPGKYDMYAGFTCWTGHAGNSYNSSDSTSTPASTTSTPSNSASMTSGTSTSPDSSTKTNGGIILQVRFLELLLCFATMVFLAAF
;
A
#
# COMPACT_ATOMS: atom_id res chain seq x y z
N MET A 1 55.09 -58.45 -16.75
CA MET A 1 55.67 -58.65 -15.41
C MET A 1 54.52 -58.90 -14.44
N ARG A 2 54.47 -60.14 -13.90
CA ARG A 2 53.89 -60.60 -12.62
C ARG A 2 52.42 -60.25 -12.29
N ASN A 3 51.50 -61.14 -11.94
CA ASN A 3 51.31 -62.59 -12.08
C ASN A 3 49.88 -62.89 -11.55
N THR A 4 49.16 -63.83 -12.18
CA THR A 4 48.24 -64.86 -11.62
C THR A 4 47.47 -64.60 -10.31
N ARG A 5 46.11 -64.56 -10.28
CA ARG A 5 45.08 -65.64 -10.41
C ARG A 5 44.77 -66.46 -9.12
N PHE A 6 43.45 -66.72 -8.95
CA PHE A 6 42.73 -67.76 -8.16
C PHE A 6 42.51 -67.47 -6.65
N LEU A 7 41.37 -67.77 -6.00
CA LEU A 7 40.46 -68.93 -6.05
C LEU A 7 38.99 -68.60 -5.65
N LEU A 8 38.05 -69.40 -6.16
CA LEU A 8 36.68 -69.60 -5.65
C LEU A 8 36.67 -70.31 -4.28
N ALA A 9 35.65 -70.03 -3.44
CA ALA A 9 34.83 -71.07 -2.79
C ALA A 9 33.61 -70.46 -2.09
N ALA A 10 32.46 -71.11 -2.27
CA ALA A 10 31.20 -70.85 -1.58
C ALA A 10 31.22 -71.44 -0.15
N GLY A 11 30.47 -70.82 0.76
CA GLY A 11 30.18 -71.34 2.10
C GLY A 11 28.78 -70.90 2.54
N LEU A 12 27.93 -71.89 2.82
CA LEU A 12 26.50 -71.83 3.08
C LEU A 12 26.20 -71.66 4.60
N SER A 13 25.03 -71.08 4.92
CA SER A 13 24.28 -71.15 6.20
C SER A 13 24.88 -70.39 7.40
N THR A 14 24.16 -69.50 8.07
CA THR A 14 22.93 -69.77 8.86
C THR A 14 22.16 -68.48 9.16
N ALA A 15 20.88 -68.65 9.49
CA ALA A 15 19.85 -67.63 9.62
C ALA A 15 19.73 -67.01 11.03
N ILE A 16 18.80 -66.02 11.09
CA ILE A 16 18.00 -65.44 12.21
C ILE A 16 18.64 -64.33 13.08
N PRO A 17 17.82 -63.40 13.65
CA PRO A 17 17.89 -61.97 13.32
C PRO A 17 18.27 -61.11 14.53
N TYR A 18 18.92 -59.97 14.31
CA TYR A 18 19.01 -58.95 15.36
C TYR A 18 18.24 -57.72 14.92
N VAL A 19 17.05 -57.57 15.51
CA VAL A 19 16.29 -56.33 15.54
C VAL A 19 17.11 -55.35 16.36
N VAL A 20 17.86 -54.48 15.68
CA VAL A 20 18.32 -53.22 16.27
C VAL A 20 17.33 -52.18 15.82
N GLY A 21 16.43 -51.81 16.73
CA GLY A 21 15.58 -50.65 16.58
C GLY A 21 16.47 -49.42 16.52
N THR A 22 16.80 -48.99 15.30
CA THR A 22 17.22 -47.62 15.06
C THR A 22 15.96 -46.78 15.21
N SER A 23 15.81 -46.14 16.37
CA SER A 23 14.97 -44.96 16.50
C SER A 23 15.55 -43.87 15.59
N GLN A 24 15.25 -43.97 14.31
CA GLN A 24 15.44 -42.88 13.37
C GLN A 24 14.47 -41.78 13.82
N PRO A 25 14.93 -40.57 14.15
CA PRO A 25 14.00 -39.47 14.27
C PRO A 25 13.35 -39.36 12.89
N GLN A 26 12.04 -39.67 12.83
CA GLN A 26 11.23 -39.20 11.72
C GLN A 26 11.30 -37.68 11.80
N SER A 27 12.27 -37.09 11.09
CA SER A 27 12.08 -35.78 10.51
C SER A 27 10.80 -35.92 9.71
N ARG A 28 9.68 -35.47 10.30
CA ARG A 28 8.54 -35.07 9.50
C ARG A 28 9.12 -34.08 8.52
N ASP A 29 9.22 -34.50 7.28
CA ASP A 29 9.36 -33.61 6.14
C ASP A 29 8.05 -32.83 6.10
N VAL A 30 7.95 -31.81 6.97
CA VAL A 30 6.96 -30.75 6.81
C VAL A 30 7.56 -29.87 5.73
N SER A 31 7.39 -30.30 4.49
CA SER A 31 7.32 -29.33 3.40
C SER A 31 6.26 -28.32 3.86
N PRO A 32 6.60 -27.02 4.03
CA PRO A 32 5.59 -26.05 4.40
C PRO A 32 4.51 -26.13 3.31
N ASP A 33 3.28 -26.47 3.68
CA ASP A 33 2.17 -26.42 2.76
C ASP A 33 2.19 -25.01 2.12
N PRO A 34 2.37 -24.88 0.79
CA PRO A 34 2.60 -23.58 0.16
C PRO A 34 1.37 -22.67 0.30
N TYR A 35 0.22 -23.24 0.63
CA TYR A 35 -1.07 -22.58 0.69
C TYR A 35 -1.68 -22.70 2.08
N SER A 36 -1.72 -21.59 2.81
CA SER A 36 -2.52 -21.46 4.03
C SER A 36 -3.08 -20.06 4.16
N CYS A 37 -4.36 -19.95 4.52
CA CYS A 37 -4.99 -18.67 4.87
C CYS A 37 -4.38 -18.03 6.12
N SER A 38 -3.53 -18.75 6.86
CA SER A 38 -2.81 -18.26 8.05
C SER A 38 -1.35 -17.95 7.77
N ASN A 39 -0.89 -18.00 6.51
CA ASN A 39 0.47 -17.64 6.17
C ASN A 39 0.71 -16.16 6.46
N ILE A 40 1.84 -15.85 7.11
CA ILE A 40 2.19 -14.49 7.47
C ILE A 40 2.49 -13.59 6.25
N VAL A 41 2.90 -14.21 5.14
CA VAL A 41 3.03 -13.55 3.84
C VAL A 41 2.20 -14.33 2.84
N ILE A 42 1.28 -13.64 2.20
CA ILE A 42 0.51 -14.11 1.05
C ILE A 42 0.99 -13.33 -0.15
N ASP A 43 1.51 -14.06 -1.12
CA ASP A 43 2.04 -13.50 -2.35
C ASP A 43 1.32 -14.16 -3.53
N ILE A 44 0.56 -13.36 -4.28
CA ILE A 44 -0.31 -13.86 -5.35
C ILE A 44 0.44 -13.75 -6.67
N VAL A 45 0.86 -14.90 -7.22
CA VAL A 45 1.65 -14.99 -8.45
C VAL A 45 0.76 -15.33 -9.65
N ASN A 46 -0.29 -16.15 -9.44
CA ASN A 46 -1.10 -16.66 -10.54
C ASN A 46 -2.55 -16.99 -10.11
N GLN A 47 -3.36 -17.45 -11.07
CA GLN A 47 -4.76 -17.79 -10.85
C GLN A 47 -4.99 -18.91 -9.82
N THR A 48 -4.07 -19.86 -9.69
CA THR A 48 -4.17 -20.93 -8.68
C THR A 48 -4.17 -20.37 -7.27
N ASP A 49 -3.36 -19.33 -7.03
CA ASP A 49 -3.28 -18.65 -5.74
C ASP A 49 -4.59 -17.92 -5.47
N ILE A 50 -5.11 -17.20 -6.47
CA ILE A 50 -6.43 -16.54 -6.39
C ILE A 50 -7.52 -17.55 -6.04
N ASP A 51 -7.58 -18.68 -6.74
CA ASP A 51 -8.59 -19.71 -6.52
C ASP A 51 -8.51 -20.30 -5.11
N PHE A 52 -7.29 -20.48 -4.58
CA PHE A 52 -7.07 -20.92 -3.21
C PHE A 52 -7.50 -19.85 -2.20
N TYR A 53 -7.00 -18.62 -2.30
CA TYR A 53 -7.25 -17.57 -1.31
C TYR A 53 -8.69 -17.04 -1.37
N ALA A 54 -9.39 -17.16 -2.50
CA ALA A 54 -10.83 -16.88 -2.61
C ALA A 54 -11.70 -17.88 -1.82
N SER A 55 -11.13 -19.01 -1.39
CA SER A 55 -11.78 -19.98 -0.51
C SER A 55 -11.57 -19.69 0.98
N CYS A 56 -10.66 -18.78 1.33
CA CYS A 56 -10.44 -18.36 2.69
C CYS A 56 -11.67 -17.63 3.24
N SER A 57 -11.99 -17.87 4.51
CA SER A 57 -13.12 -17.21 5.19
C SER A 57 -12.71 -15.83 5.71
N ASP A 58 -11.55 -15.74 6.35
CA ASP A 58 -10.98 -14.53 6.92
C ASP A 58 -9.44 -14.58 6.86
N PHE A 59 -8.80 -13.41 6.96
CA PHE A 59 -7.34 -13.25 7.08
C PHE A 59 -6.98 -12.67 8.44
N SER A 60 -5.92 -13.17 9.07
CA SER A 60 -5.38 -12.58 10.30
C SER A 60 -4.81 -11.18 10.04
N GLU A 61 -4.86 -10.31 11.04
CA GLU A 61 -4.40 -8.91 10.93
C GLU A 61 -2.88 -8.78 10.65
N ASP A 62 -2.09 -9.79 11.02
CA ASP A 62 -0.63 -9.77 10.86
C ASP A 62 -0.15 -10.25 9.48
N ILE A 63 -1.08 -10.60 8.59
CA ILE A 63 -0.74 -11.12 7.27
C ILE A 63 -0.34 -9.96 6.35
N LEU A 64 0.77 -10.12 5.64
CA LEU A 64 1.15 -9.25 4.54
C LEU A 64 0.57 -9.81 3.24
N PHE A 65 -0.15 -8.99 2.48
CA PHE A 65 -0.87 -9.42 1.28
C PHE A 65 -0.36 -8.65 0.06
N PHE A 66 0.36 -9.37 -0.80
CA PHE A 66 0.99 -8.83 -2.00
C PHE A 66 0.42 -9.47 -3.26
N ILE A 67 0.27 -8.65 -4.31
CA ILE A 67 0.19 -9.15 -5.67
C ILE A 67 1.62 -9.14 -6.20
N ASP A 68 2.15 -10.34 -6.46
CA ASP A 68 3.56 -10.55 -6.83
C ASP A 68 3.92 -9.81 -8.12
N HIS A 69 5.19 -9.44 -8.24
CA HIS A 69 5.69 -8.76 -9.44
C HIS A 69 5.58 -9.61 -10.71
N ASN A 70 5.52 -10.95 -10.59
CA ASN A 70 5.31 -11.84 -11.74
C ASN A 70 3.83 -12.05 -12.07
N PHE A 71 2.89 -11.50 -11.28
CA PHE A 71 1.49 -11.53 -11.63
C PHE A 71 1.24 -10.69 -12.89
N THR A 72 0.50 -11.26 -13.84
CA THR A 72 0.18 -10.59 -15.10
C THR A 72 -1.31 -10.64 -15.40
N GLY A 73 -1.86 -9.52 -15.88
CA GLY A 73 -3.27 -9.42 -16.26
C GLY A 73 -4.19 -8.95 -15.12
N PRO A 74 -5.51 -9.22 -15.22
CA PRO A 74 -6.48 -8.74 -14.25
C PRO A 74 -6.46 -9.58 -12.97
N PHE A 75 -6.35 -8.92 -11.82
CA PHE A 75 -6.51 -9.52 -10.50
C PHE A 75 -7.96 -9.34 -10.02
N GLU A 76 -8.62 -10.45 -9.66
CA GLU A 76 -9.95 -10.42 -9.04
C GLU A 76 -10.00 -11.41 -7.87
N LEU A 77 -10.30 -10.91 -6.66
CA LEU A 77 -10.50 -11.75 -5.48
C LEU A 77 -11.93 -11.55 -4.92
N PRO A 78 -12.89 -12.42 -5.29
CA PRO A 78 -14.26 -12.33 -4.82
C PRO A 78 -14.43 -12.98 -3.44
N LYS A 79 -15.58 -12.76 -2.80
CA LYS A 79 -16.03 -13.36 -1.51
C LYS A 79 -15.27 -12.92 -0.26
N ILE A 80 -14.11 -12.28 -0.43
CA ILE A 80 -13.33 -11.76 0.68
C ILE A 80 -13.87 -10.40 1.11
N LYS A 81 -14.30 -10.32 2.37
CA LYS A 81 -14.88 -9.10 2.94
C LYS A 81 -13.87 -8.24 3.68
N SER A 82 -12.77 -8.82 4.14
CA SER A 82 -11.76 -8.09 4.90
C SER A 82 -10.39 -8.67 4.62
N VAL A 83 -9.43 -7.78 4.43
CA VAL A 83 -8.01 -8.11 4.29
C VAL A 83 -7.20 -7.23 5.23
N PRO A 84 -6.01 -7.66 5.65
CA PRO A 84 -5.09 -6.83 6.44
C PRO A 84 -4.61 -5.62 5.62
N GLU A 85 -4.18 -5.86 4.38
CA GLU A 85 -3.65 -4.87 3.45
C GLU A 85 -3.86 -5.34 2.00
N ILE A 86 -3.63 -4.45 1.04
CA ILE A 86 -3.50 -4.79 -0.39
C ILE A 86 -2.33 -4.00 -0.92
N SER A 87 -1.27 -4.67 -1.34
CA SER A 87 -0.10 -4.00 -1.89
C SER A 87 0.34 -4.62 -3.21
N SER A 88 0.73 -3.79 -4.16
CA SER A 88 1.41 -4.23 -5.39
C SER A 88 2.36 -3.13 -5.88
N GLY A 89 3.41 -3.55 -6.57
CA GLY A 89 4.42 -2.64 -7.08
C GLY A 89 5.47 -2.21 -6.06
N TYR A 90 6.15 -1.11 -6.35
CA TYR A 90 7.39 -0.69 -5.70
C TYR A 90 7.27 0.66 -5.00
N LEU A 91 8.17 0.92 -4.05
CA LEU A 91 8.24 2.19 -3.34
C LEU A 91 9.07 3.28 -4.04
N GLY A 92 9.67 2.96 -5.20
CA GLY A 92 10.57 3.85 -5.93
C GLY A 92 10.60 3.54 -7.43
N PRO A 93 11.07 4.50 -8.25
CA PRO A 93 11.14 4.33 -9.69
C PRO A 93 12.18 3.27 -10.06
N ASP A 94 12.02 2.71 -11.25
CA ASP A 94 13.06 1.86 -11.83
C ASP A 94 14.35 2.66 -12.04
N LEU A 95 15.45 2.16 -11.46
CA LEU A 95 16.76 2.81 -11.54
C LEU A 95 17.60 2.11 -12.62
N SER A 96 18.34 2.90 -13.40
CA SER A 96 19.21 2.35 -14.45
C SER A 96 20.16 1.28 -13.89
N GLY A 97 20.08 0.08 -14.48
CA GLY A 97 20.87 -1.08 -14.05
C GLY A 97 20.24 -1.93 -12.95
N SER A 98 18.99 -1.65 -12.55
CA SER A 98 18.21 -2.54 -11.69
C SER A 98 17.78 -3.81 -12.44
N ASP A 99 17.68 -4.91 -11.71
CA ASP A 99 17.06 -6.17 -12.11
C ASP A 99 15.55 -6.22 -11.80
N ARG A 100 14.92 -5.05 -11.60
CA ARG A 100 13.50 -4.91 -11.31
C ARG A 100 12.65 -5.55 -12.40
N ILE A 101 11.65 -6.33 -11.97
CA ILE A 101 10.62 -6.88 -12.84
C ILE A 101 9.45 -5.90 -12.80
N ASP A 102 9.07 -5.37 -13.96
CA ASP A 102 7.90 -4.49 -14.05
C ASP A 102 6.62 -5.29 -13.75
N ASP A 103 5.80 -4.79 -12.81
CA ASP A 103 4.51 -5.38 -12.46
C ASP A 103 3.58 -5.46 -13.68
N GLY A 104 3.05 -6.68 -13.91
CA GLY A 104 2.18 -6.97 -15.04
C GLY A 104 0.69 -6.87 -14.75
N VAL A 105 0.30 -6.51 -13.52
CA VAL A 105 -1.11 -6.38 -13.14
C VAL A 105 -1.76 -5.22 -13.90
N THR A 106 -2.92 -5.48 -14.51
CA THR A 106 -3.63 -4.50 -15.35
C THR A 106 -4.85 -3.90 -14.67
N SER A 107 -5.44 -4.65 -13.74
CA SER A 107 -6.58 -4.20 -12.93
C SER A 107 -6.61 -4.95 -11.61
N VAL A 108 -7.13 -4.32 -10.57
CA VAL A 108 -7.28 -4.93 -9.23
C VAL A 108 -8.73 -4.79 -8.77
N SER A 109 -9.42 -5.91 -8.58
CA SER A 109 -10.83 -5.96 -8.19
C SER A 109 -11.02 -6.83 -6.96
N MET A 110 -11.70 -6.31 -5.94
CA MET A 110 -12.23 -7.09 -4.83
C MET A 110 -13.68 -6.66 -4.59
N PRO A 111 -14.67 -7.28 -5.27
CA PRO A 111 -16.04 -6.78 -5.31
C PRO A 111 -16.75 -6.85 -3.96
N ASP A 112 -16.40 -7.82 -3.12
CA ASP A 112 -17.02 -8.04 -1.80
C ASP A 112 -16.24 -7.40 -0.65
N LEU A 113 -15.11 -6.74 -0.94
CA LEU A 113 -14.24 -6.16 0.07
C LEU A 113 -14.94 -4.99 0.77
N VAL A 114 -14.94 -5.02 2.11
CA VAL A 114 -15.54 -3.99 2.97
C VAL A 114 -14.49 -3.28 3.81
N ASN A 115 -13.48 -3.99 4.32
CA ASN A 115 -12.49 -3.43 5.25
C ASN A 115 -11.03 -3.81 4.89
N VAL A 116 -10.13 -2.84 5.03
CA VAL A 116 -8.68 -3.05 5.09
C VAL A 116 -8.22 -2.72 6.51
N THR A 117 -7.81 -3.74 7.27
CA THR A 117 -7.93 -3.73 8.73
C THR A 117 -6.67 -3.33 9.49
N SER A 118 -5.47 -3.69 9.03
CA SER A 118 -4.22 -3.50 9.79
C SER A 118 -3.20 -2.65 9.04
N GLY A 119 -3.06 -2.90 7.74
CA GLY A 119 -2.27 -2.15 6.80
C GLY A 119 -3.12 -1.20 5.95
N GLY A 120 -2.57 -0.86 4.79
CA GLY A 120 -3.14 0.11 3.87
C GLY A 120 -3.45 -0.52 2.52
N VAL A 121 -3.76 0.34 1.58
CA VAL A 121 -3.82 0.00 0.16
C VAL A 121 -2.69 0.74 -0.53
N LEU A 122 -1.78 0.03 -1.18
CA LEU A 122 -0.67 0.60 -1.91
C LEU A 122 -0.58 0.05 -3.33
N PHE A 123 -0.54 0.95 -4.29
CA PHE A 123 -0.14 0.69 -5.67
C PHE A 123 0.98 1.67 -6.04
N GLY A 124 2.13 1.14 -6.46
CA GLY A 124 3.32 1.94 -6.69
C GLY A 124 4.08 1.53 -7.95
N TYR A 125 4.32 2.46 -8.87
CA TYR A 125 5.11 2.22 -10.09
C TYR A 125 4.62 1.04 -10.95
N ILE A 126 3.30 0.86 -11.07
CA ILE A 126 2.66 -0.17 -11.89
C ILE A 126 2.25 0.44 -13.23
N LYS A 127 3.06 0.19 -14.27
CA LYS A 127 2.88 0.85 -15.58
C LYS A 127 1.57 0.49 -16.29
N ASN A 128 1.07 -0.72 -16.03
CA ASN A 128 -0.07 -1.30 -16.75
C ASN A 128 -1.40 -1.20 -15.98
N LEU A 129 -1.40 -0.64 -14.77
CA LEU A 129 -2.61 -0.53 -13.96
C LEU A 129 -3.56 0.50 -14.58
N THR A 130 -4.73 0.03 -15.02
CA THR A 130 -5.75 0.86 -15.69
C THR A 130 -6.99 1.06 -14.85
N SER A 131 -7.26 0.17 -13.88
CA SER A 131 -8.45 0.25 -13.04
C SER A 131 -8.26 -0.44 -11.69
N ILE A 132 -8.91 0.14 -10.68
CA ILE A 132 -9.10 -0.46 -9.36
C ILE A 132 -10.59 -0.45 -9.03
N SER A 133 -11.10 -1.53 -8.43
CA SER A 133 -12.53 -1.68 -8.16
C SER A 133 -12.78 -2.30 -6.79
N PHE A 134 -13.15 -1.45 -5.83
CA PHE A 134 -13.57 -1.84 -4.49
C PHE A 134 -14.92 -1.20 -4.13
N PRO A 135 -16.03 -1.64 -4.77
CA PRO A 135 -17.31 -0.93 -4.71
C PRO A 135 -17.94 -0.92 -3.32
N ASN A 136 -17.62 -1.92 -2.48
CA ASN A 136 -18.15 -2.08 -1.13
C ASN A 136 -17.17 -1.65 -0.03
N LEU A 137 -15.95 -1.21 -0.40
CA LEU A 137 -14.92 -0.85 0.57
C LEU A 137 -15.36 0.39 1.33
N SER A 138 -15.46 0.26 2.64
CA SER A 138 -15.97 1.30 3.55
C SER A 138 -14.90 1.85 4.48
N LEU A 139 -13.88 1.06 4.81
CA LEU A 139 -12.86 1.40 5.81
C LEU A 139 -11.47 0.98 5.34
N ILE A 140 -10.52 1.91 5.47
CA ILE A 140 -9.07 1.66 5.39
C ILE A 140 -8.43 2.13 6.71
N THR A 141 -7.81 1.23 7.46
CA THR A 141 -7.22 1.56 8.79
C THR A 141 -5.88 2.30 8.70
N LYS A 142 -5.18 2.24 7.56
CA LYS A 142 -3.95 3.01 7.31
C LYS A 142 -4.11 3.93 6.10
N ASP A 143 -3.07 3.97 5.27
CA ASP A 143 -2.97 4.88 4.15
C ASP A 143 -3.58 4.24 2.89
N PHE A 144 -4.12 5.08 2.03
CA PHE A 144 -4.47 4.73 0.66
C PHE A 144 -3.53 5.48 -0.28
N VAL A 145 -2.65 4.74 -0.94
CA VAL A 145 -1.51 5.29 -1.67
C VAL A 145 -1.50 4.74 -3.09
N ILE A 146 -1.47 5.64 -4.07
CA ILE A 146 -1.31 5.38 -5.50
C ILE A 146 -0.27 6.36 -6.02
N PHE A 147 0.82 5.89 -6.63
CA PHE A 147 1.92 6.77 -7.07
C PHE A 147 2.79 6.12 -8.12
N GLY A 148 3.34 6.93 -9.03
CA GLY A 148 4.18 6.41 -10.12
C GLY A 148 3.42 5.54 -11.12
N ASP A 149 2.10 5.44 -10.99
CA ASP A 149 1.22 4.65 -11.86
C ASP A 149 0.86 5.45 -13.10
N THR A 150 0.95 4.80 -14.26
CA THR A 150 1.02 5.55 -15.53
C THR A 150 -0.23 5.45 -16.39
N GLN A 151 -1.23 4.63 -16.05
CA GLN A 151 -2.44 4.49 -16.87
C GLN A 151 -3.77 4.51 -16.08
N LEU A 152 -3.71 4.65 -14.76
CA LEU A 152 -4.91 4.78 -13.94
C LEU A 152 -5.37 6.24 -13.97
N SER A 153 -6.41 6.53 -14.75
CA SER A 153 -6.95 7.89 -14.88
C SER A 153 -8.14 8.18 -13.97
N ASN A 154 -8.76 7.16 -13.39
CA ASN A 154 -9.95 7.32 -12.55
C ASN A 154 -9.85 6.52 -11.26
N VAL A 155 -10.06 7.19 -10.14
CA VAL A 155 -10.16 6.57 -8.81
C VAL A 155 -11.57 6.79 -8.28
N SER A 156 -12.36 5.72 -8.17
CA SER A 156 -13.71 5.77 -7.63
C SER A 156 -13.90 4.72 -6.54
N LEU A 157 -14.17 5.18 -5.31
CA LEU A 157 -14.48 4.34 -4.17
C LEU A 157 -15.84 4.78 -3.59
N PRO A 158 -16.96 4.33 -4.18
CA PRO A 158 -18.30 4.89 -3.93
C PRO A 158 -18.84 4.60 -2.53
N SER A 159 -18.28 3.60 -1.84
CA SER A 159 -18.68 3.23 -0.48
C SER A 159 -17.67 3.63 0.59
N LEU A 160 -16.52 4.19 0.21
CA LEU A 160 -15.47 4.50 1.18
C LEU A 160 -15.92 5.62 2.11
N GLU A 161 -15.97 5.32 3.41
CA GLU A 161 -16.40 6.25 4.43
C GLU A 161 -15.23 6.78 5.27
N PHE A 162 -14.25 5.93 5.56
CA PHE A 162 -13.16 6.24 6.47
C PHE A 162 -11.81 5.77 5.95
N VAL A 163 -10.82 6.65 6.02
CA VAL A 163 -9.40 6.31 5.91
C VAL A 163 -8.75 6.84 7.18
N THR A 164 -8.24 5.98 8.05
CA THR A 164 -7.70 6.46 9.34
C THR A 164 -6.32 7.10 9.16
N GLY A 165 -5.58 6.69 8.12
CA GLY A 165 -4.34 7.34 7.69
C GLY A 165 -4.56 8.40 6.61
N GLY A 166 -3.54 8.60 5.79
CA GLY A 166 -3.53 9.55 4.68
C GLY A 166 -4.04 8.96 3.37
N VAL A 167 -4.54 9.83 2.50
CA VAL A 167 -4.78 9.51 1.09
C VAL A 167 -3.74 10.24 0.24
N LEU A 168 -2.95 9.49 -0.51
CA LEU A 168 -1.89 9.99 -1.39
C LEU A 168 -2.13 9.48 -2.80
N LEU A 169 -2.47 10.36 -3.73
CA LEU A 169 -2.74 10.01 -5.12
C LEU A 169 -1.83 10.82 -6.04
N ASN A 170 -0.97 10.14 -6.79
CA ASN A 170 -0.04 10.72 -7.75
C ASN A 170 -0.09 9.95 -9.07
N GLY A 171 -0.32 10.65 -10.19
CA GLY A 171 -0.40 10.02 -11.52
C GLY A 171 -1.14 10.87 -12.55
N GLU A 172 -1.53 10.27 -13.67
CA GLU A 172 -2.28 10.93 -14.75
C GLU A 172 -3.80 10.85 -14.50
N LEU A 173 -4.25 11.40 -13.36
CA LEU A 173 -5.64 11.31 -12.92
C LEU A 173 -6.53 12.35 -13.60
N ASP A 174 -7.65 11.90 -14.16
CA ASP A 174 -8.71 12.74 -14.73
C ASP A 174 -9.89 12.90 -13.76
N ASN A 175 -10.16 11.88 -12.93
CA ASN A 175 -11.29 11.90 -12.02
C ASN A 175 -11.00 11.19 -10.69
N ILE A 176 -11.48 11.80 -9.61
CA ILE A 176 -11.50 11.20 -8.28
C ILE A 176 -12.91 11.34 -7.71
N SER A 177 -13.53 10.23 -7.32
CA SER A 177 -14.89 10.22 -6.78
C SER A 177 -14.96 9.43 -5.48
N LEU A 178 -15.13 10.15 -4.38
CA LEU A 178 -15.21 9.62 -3.01
C LEU A 178 -16.47 10.16 -2.31
N PRO A 179 -17.68 9.90 -2.85
CA PRO A 179 -18.91 10.60 -2.47
C PRO A 179 -19.37 10.35 -1.02
N LYS A 180 -18.90 9.27 -0.39
CA LYS A 180 -19.24 8.92 0.99
C LYS A 180 -18.11 9.14 1.99
N LEU A 181 -16.97 9.67 1.56
CA LEU A 181 -15.82 9.84 2.44
C LEU A 181 -16.14 10.90 3.49
N LYS A 182 -16.11 10.49 4.77
CA LYS A 182 -16.46 11.32 5.93
C LYS A 182 -15.23 11.81 6.66
N SER A 183 -14.20 10.97 6.77
CA SER A 183 -12.99 11.33 7.50
C SER A 183 -11.72 10.71 6.94
N VAL A 184 -10.65 11.50 6.97
CA VAL A 184 -9.28 11.14 6.59
C VAL A 184 -8.29 11.87 7.50
N ALA A 185 -7.07 11.36 7.72
CA ALA A 185 -6.06 12.13 8.44
C ALA A 185 -5.62 13.37 7.64
N TYR A 186 -5.24 13.15 6.38
CA TYR A 186 -4.93 14.18 5.39
C TYR A 186 -5.11 13.60 3.99
N MET A 187 -5.23 14.46 2.99
CA MET A 187 -5.32 14.05 1.59
C MET A 187 -4.40 14.90 0.71
N ARG A 188 -3.61 14.24 -0.14
CA ARG A 188 -2.77 14.89 -1.13
C ARG A 188 -3.01 14.25 -2.49
N VAL A 189 -3.29 15.10 -3.47
CA VAL A 189 -3.50 14.70 -4.85
C VAL A 189 -2.56 15.51 -5.73
N GLU A 190 -1.77 14.83 -6.54
CA GLU A 190 -0.87 15.43 -7.52
C GLU A 190 -1.15 14.77 -8.86
N SER A 191 -1.85 15.48 -9.74
CA SER A 191 -2.25 14.94 -11.04
C SER A 191 -1.54 15.63 -12.21
N THR A 192 -1.05 14.85 -13.16
CA THR A 192 -0.64 15.33 -14.49
C THR A 192 -1.76 15.24 -15.53
N GLY A 193 -2.88 14.60 -15.18
CA GLY A 193 -4.07 14.48 -16.02
C GLY A 193 -4.98 15.71 -15.95
N SER A 194 -6.22 15.54 -16.39
CA SER A 194 -7.20 16.63 -16.55
C SER A 194 -8.07 16.92 -15.31
N LEU A 195 -7.70 16.37 -14.13
CA LEU A 195 -8.45 16.53 -12.89
C LEU A 195 -8.67 18.00 -12.49
N ASP A 196 -9.93 18.37 -12.24
CA ASP A 196 -10.28 19.67 -11.65
C ASP A 196 -10.11 19.63 -10.12
N CYS A 197 -8.96 20.08 -9.63
CA CYS A 197 -8.64 20.13 -8.21
C CYS A 197 -9.58 21.06 -7.42
N VAL A 198 -10.06 22.14 -8.05
CA VAL A 198 -10.94 23.11 -7.39
C VAL A 198 -12.33 22.51 -7.22
N ALA A 199 -12.86 21.84 -8.23
CA ALA A 199 -14.13 21.11 -8.14
C ALA A 199 -14.03 19.94 -7.15
N LEU A 200 -12.94 19.18 -7.17
CA LEU A 200 -12.70 18.10 -6.21
C LEU A 200 -12.70 18.64 -4.77
N GLY A 201 -11.95 19.71 -4.50
CA GLY A 201 -11.92 20.33 -3.17
C GLY A 201 -13.27 20.85 -2.69
N LYS A 202 -14.05 21.45 -3.59
CA LYS A 202 -15.43 21.84 -3.29
C LYS A 202 -16.33 20.64 -3.02
N SER A 203 -16.14 19.51 -3.70
CA SER A 203 -16.93 18.30 -3.45
C SER A 203 -16.62 17.67 -2.09
N LEU A 204 -15.38 17.83 -1.62
CA LEU A 204 -14.88 17.31 -0.34
C LEU A 204 -14.93 18.35 0.80
N PHE A 205 -15.69 19.44 0.65
CA PHE A 205 -15.72 20.53 1.65
C PHE A 205 -16.20 20.09 3.04
N SER A 206 -16.99 19.01 3.11
CA SER A 206 -17.56 18.46 4.35
C SER A 206 -16.68 17.39 5.00
N LEU A 207 -15.53 17.09 4.39
CA LEU A 207 -14.59 16.07 4.85
C LEU A 207 -13.93 16.51 6.18
N VAL A 208 -13.92 15.61 7.15
CA VAL A 208 -13.30 15.85 8.47
C VAL A 208 -11.86 15.35 8.46
N PHE A 209 -10.92 16.26 8.70
CA PHE A 209 -9.49 15.93 8.81
C PHE A 209 -9.10 15.61 10.26
N THR A 210 -8.48 14.45 10.47
CA THR A 210 -8.02 13.97 11.78
C THR A 210 -6.53 13.66 11.78
N PRO A 211 -5.64 14.65 11.53
CA PRO A 211 -4.21 14.41 11.45
C PRO A 211 -3.66 13.89 12.78
N GLY A 212 -2.90 12.81 12.71
CA GLY A 212 -2.12 12.27 13.80
C GLY A 212 -0.95 13.18 14.17
N LYS A 213 -0.44 13.01 15.40
CA LYS A 213 0.71 13.78 15.92
C LYS A 213 1.97 13.71 15.05
N TYR A 214 2.14 12.61 14.33
CA TYR A 214 3.32 12.32 13.52
C TYR A 214 3.05 12.47 12.02
N ASP A 215 1.87 12.95 11.64
CA ASP A 215 1.55 13.16 10.23
C ASP A 215 2.28 14.40 9.74
N MET A 216 2.89 14.26 8.56
CA MET A 216 3.65 15.34 7.92
C MET A 216 2.75 16.35 7.20
N TYR A 217 1.47 16.03 7.07
CA TYR A 217 0.48 16.82 6.33
C TYR A 217 -0.79 16.98 7.17
N ALA A 218 -1.55 18.02 6.86
CA ALA A 218 -2.87 18.28 7.43
C ALA A 218 -3.79 18.83 6.34
N GLY A 219 -5.07 18.48 6.42
CA GLY A 219 -6.08 18.96 5.47
C GLY A 219 -5.99 18.26 4.11
N PHE A 220 -6.50 18.94 3.09
CA PHE A 220 -6.50 18.50 1.70
C PHE A 220 -5.74 19.47 0.80
N THR A 221 -4.77 18.94 0.06
CA THR A 221 -4.08 19.65 -1.01
C THR A 221 -4.24 18.90 -2.33
N CYS A 222 -4.58 19.62 -3.38
CA CYS A 222 -4.64 19.10 -4.74
C CYS A 222 -3.89 20.03 -5.67
N TRP A 223 -3.05 19.47 -6.52
CA TRP A 223 -2.28 20.22 -7.50
C TRP A 223 -2.25 19.53 -8.85
N THR A 224 -2.26 20.34 -9.91
CA THR A 224 -1.97 19.91 -11.27
C THR A 224 -0.93 20.84 -11.89
N GLY A 225 -0.28 20.39 -12.96
CA GLY A 225 0.65 21.22 -13.74
C GLY A 225 0.01 22.47 -14.40
N HIS A 226 -1.32 22.64 -14.30
CA HIS A 226 -2.05 23.75 -14.90
C HIS A 226 -2.18 24.94 -13.94
N ALA A 227 -1.76 26.12 -14.40
CA ALA A 227 -1.86 27.35 -13.63
C ALA A 227 -3.32 27.65 -13.22
N GLY A 228 -3.54 27.86 -11.92
CA GLY A 228 -4.87 28.15 -11.35
C GLY A 228 -5.73 26.93 -11.02
N ASN A 229 -5.25 25.71 -11.30
CA ASN A 229 -5.93 24.47 -10.93
C ASN A 229 -5.22 23.78 -9.76
N SER A 230 -5.16 24.50 -8.63
CA SER A 230 -4.68 23.99 -7.35
C SER A 230 -5.70 24.32 -6.27
N TYR A 231 -5.77 23.45 -5.26
CA TYR A 231 -6.67 23.60 -4.12
C TYR A 231 -5.92 23.28 -2.83
N ASN A 232 -6.18 24.08 -1.79
CA ASN A 232 -5.72 23.81 -0.45
C ASN A 232 -6.86 24.13 0.52
N SER A 233 -7.27 23.16 1.33
CA SER A 233 -8.36 23.32 2.30
C SER A 233 -8.04 24.31 3.42
N SER A 234 -6.77 24.65 3.62
CA SER A 234 -6.32 25.62 4.62
C SER A 234 -6.44 27.07 4.13
N ASP A 235 -6.65 27.28 2.83
CA ASP A 235 -6.76 28.62 2.26
C ASP A 235 -8.12 29.25 2.58
N SER A 236 -8.13 30.48 3.08
CA SER A 236 -9.38 31.18 3.45
C SER A 236 -10.37 31.38 2.29
N THR A 237 -9.94 31.25 1.03
CA THR A 237 -10.75 31.43 -0.19
C THR A 237 -11.35 30.13 -0.73
N SER A 238 -10.92 28.97 -0.24
CA SER A 238 -11.33 27.66 -0.74
C SER A 238 -12.56 27.10 -0.01
N THR A 239 -12.98 27.74 1.08
CA THR A 239 -14.24 27.41 1.78
C THR A 239 -15.44 27.96 0.98
N PRO A 240 -16.53 27.20 0.80
CA PRO A 240 -17.75 27.75 0.21
C PRO A 240 -18.21 28.97 1.02
N ALA A 241 -18.30 30.13 0.36
CA ALA A 241 -18.66 31.38 1.00
C ALA A 241 -20.01 31.22 1.72
N SER A 242 -19.99 31.22 3.06
CA SER A 242 -21.19 31.48 3.84
C SER A 242 -21.62 32.91 3.53
N THR A 243 -22.78 33.04 2.89
CA THR A 243 -23.33 34.33 2.48
C THR A 243 -23.79 35.06 3.74
N THR A 244 -22.89 35.82 4.35
CA THR A 244 -23.25 36.86 5.31
C THR A 244 -22.46 38.12 4.97
N SER A 245 -23.09 38.96 4.17
CA SER A 245 -22.62 40.28 3.80
C SER A 245 -22.66 41.24 4.99
N THR A 246 -21.52 41.87 5.35
CA THR A 246 -21.44 43.27 5.82
C THR A 246 -19.95 43.71 5.90
N PRO A 247 -19.64 45.03 5.83
CA PRO A 247 -18.64 45.54 4.90
C PRO A 247 -17.29 45.88 5.54
N SER A 248 -16.33 46.06 4.65
CA SER A 248 -14.96 46.52 4.81
C SER A 248 -14.73 47.60 5.87
N ASN A 249 -13.66 47.45 6.64
CA ASN A 249 -12.87 48.59 7.12
C ASN A 249 -11.38 48.24 7.07
N SER A 250 -10.66 49.00 6.24
CA SER A 250 -9.20 49.03 6.20
C SER A 250 -8.63 49.54 7.51
N ALA A 251 -7.64 48.83 8.06
CA ALA A 251 -6.68 49.42 8.98
C ALA A 251 -5.32 48.74 8.81
N SER A 252 -4.36 49.55 8.38
CA SER A 252 -2.92 49.32 8.41
C SER A 252 -2.43 49.27 9.87
N MET A 253 -1.50 48.38 10.20
CA MET A 253 -0.16 48.71 10.70
C MET A 253 0.57 47.55 11.42
N THR A 254 1.88 47.53 11.15
CA THR A 254 3.02 47.17 12.00
C THR A 254 3.42 45.72 12.31
N SER A 255 4.63 45.44 11.83
CA SER A 255 5.70 44.57 12.32
C SER A 255 5.71 44.25 13.83
N GLY A 256 5.84 42.96 14.13
CA GLY A 256 6.23 42.43 15.43
C GLY A 256 7.16 41.24 15.27
N THR A 257 8.42 41.43 15.67
CA THR A 257 9.48 40.42 15.78
C THR A 257 9.38 39.74 17.14
N SER A 258 9.46 38.40 17.19
CA SER A 258 9.90 37.62 18.37
C SER A 258 10.01 36.14 17.99
N THR A 259 11.22 35.60 17.77
CA THR A 259 12.08 34.91 18.75
C THR A 259 11.46 33.64 19.35
N SER A 260 11.92 32.50 18.84
CA SER A 260 11.75 31.15 19.39
C SER A 260 12.40 31.01 20.78
N PRO A 261 11.92 30.06 21.59
CA PRO A 261 12.76 29.35 22.54
C PRO A 261 12.90 27.88 22.17
N ASP A 262 14.16 27.49 22.10
CA ASP A 262 14.70 26.13 22.05
C ASP A 262 14.48 25.44 23.40
N SER A 263 14.03 24.19 23.41
CA SER A 263 14.20 23.32 24.59
C SER A 263 14.19 21.84 24.20
N SER A 264 15.40 21.29 24.18
CA SER A 264 15.69 19.87 24.12
C SER A 264 15.36 19.18 25.45
N THR A 265 14.71 18.01 25.39
CA THR A 265 14.80 17.00 26.44
C THR A 265 14.83 15.60 25.81
N LYS A 266 15.94 14.90 26.05
CA LYS A 266 16.14 13.48 25.75
C LYS A 266 15.30 12.64 26.70
N THR A 267 14.66 11.60 26.17
CA THR A 267 14.31 10.41 26.96
C THR A 267 14.53 9.16 26.11
N ASN A 268 15.40 8.29 26.60
CA ASN A 268 15.65 6.95 26.08
C ASN A 268 14.45 6.05 26.38
N GLY A 269 13.90 5.38 25.36
CA GLY A 269 12.87 4.36 25.50
C GLY A 269 12.86 3.48 24.24
N GLY A 270 12.77 2.17 24.44
CA GLY A 270 13.07 1.10 23.48
C GLY A 270 12.53 1.29 22.06
N ILE A 271 13.37 0.90 21.09
CA ILE A 271 13.04 0.82 19.66
C ILE A 271 12.01 -0.30 19.49
N ILE A 272 10.72 0.04 19.57
CA ILE A 272 9.70 -0.70 18.86
C ILE A 272 9.81 -0.20 17.42
N LEU A 273 10.21 -1.10 16.52
CA LEU A 273 10.33 -0.83 15.09
C LEU A 273 8.92 -0.67 14.49
N GLN A 274 8.21 0.39 14.86
CA GLN A 274 7.07 0.89 14.12
C GLN A 274 7.65 1.67 12.93
N VAL A 275 8.17 0.93 11.94
CA VAL A 275 8.41 1.52 10.62
C VAL A 275 7.04 1.91 10.12
N ARG A 276 6.68 3.19 10.27
CA ARG A 276 5.55 3.75 9.54
C ARG A 276 5.99 3.68 8.08
N PHE A 277 5.31 2.80 7.34
CA PHE A 277 5.51 2.48 5.92
C PHE A 277 5.75 3.72 5.04
N LEU A 278 5.23 4.88 5.48
CA LEU A 278 5.37 6.18 4.85
C LEU A 278 6.71 6.92 5.08
N GLU A 279 7.45 6.70 6.17
CA GLU A 279 8.74 7.38 6.39
C GLU A 279 9.81 6.92 5.39
N LEU A 280 9.74 5.68 4.91
CA LEU A 280 10.54 5.23 3.76
C LEU A 280 10.06 5.88 2.46
N LEU A 281 8.75 5.97 2.24
CA LEU A 281 8.11 6.43 1.00
C LEU A 281 8.43 7.90 0.69
N LEU A 282 8.47 8.76 1.71
CA LEU A 282 8.77 10.20 1.56
C LEU A 282 10.25 10.50 1.36
N CYS A 283 11.15 9.64 1.86
CA CYS A 283 12.58 9.77 1.59
C CYS A 283 12.88 9.56 0.10
N PHE A 284 12.13 8.69 -0.58
CA PHE A 284 12.25 8.49 -2.03
C PHE A 284 11.51 9.56 -2.85
N ALA A 285 10.26 9.92 -2.48
CA ALA A 285 9.49 10.93 -3.22
C ALA A 285 10.15 12.33 -3.21
N THR A 286 10.78 12.73 -2.09
CA THR A 286 11.53 14.00 -2.03
C THR A 286 12.86 13.95 -2.77
N MET A 287 13.52 12.79 -2.85
CA MET A 287 14.74 12.64 -3.65
C MET A 287 14.49 12.63 -5.15
N VAL A 288 13.34 12.13 -5.62
CA VAL A 288 12.94 12.22 -7.04
C VAL A 288 12.77 13.68 -7.48
N PHE A 289 12.33 14.58 -6.59
CA PHE A 289 12.21 16.01 -6.88
C PHE A 289 13.57 16.73 -7.00
N LEU A 290 14.63 16.23 -6.35
CA LEU A 290 15.99 16.75 -6.52
C LEU A 290 16.72 16.19 -7.75
N ALA A 291 16.24 15.11 -8.35
CA ALA A 291 16.84 14.53 -9.55
C ALA A 291 16.23 15.07 -10.87
N ALA A 292 15.17 15.87 -10.80
CA ALA A 292 14.47 16.43 -11.95
C ALA A 292 14.72 17.95 -12.18
N PHE A 293 15.71 18.54 -11.51
CA PHE A 293 16.23 19.89 -11.79
C PHE A 293 17.76 19.91 -11.83
#